data_AF-A0A9D5FJP6-F1
#
_entry.id   AF-A0A9D5FJP6-F1
#
_cell.length_a   1.000
_cell.length_b   1.000
_cell.length_c   1.000
_cell.angle_alpha   90.00
_cell.angle_beta   90.00
_cell.angle_gamma   90.00
#
_symmetry.space_group_name_H-M   'P 1'
#
loop_
_entity.id
_entity.type
_entity.pdbx_description
1 polymer ?
#
loop_
_entity_poly.entity_id
_entity_poly.type
_entity_poly.pdbx_seq_one_letter_code
_entity_poly.pdbx_strand_id
1 'polypeptide(L)' 'MDLARRLTILADEGEVDSMDDGCSVLYGVVRDCAYRIKGQAEQEKERHKSKGIWTSGEDMNTV' A
#
# COMPACT_ATOMS: atom_id res chain seq x y z
N MET A 1 -5.02 -3.71 -2.32
CA MET A 1 -4.32 -2.47 -1.89
C MET A 1 -4.67 -2.05 -0.47
N ASP A 2 -5.05 -2.99 0.41
CA ASP A 2 -5.52 -2.64 1.76
C ASP A 2 -4.40 -2.13 2.67
N LEU A 3 -3.25 -2.82 2.65
CA LEU A 3 -2.08 -2.46 3.48
C LEU A 3 -1.58 -1.04 3.21
N ALA A 4 -1.38 -0.66 1.94
CA ALA A 4 -0.93 0.69 1.60
C ALA A 4 -1.90 1.77 2.11
N ARG A 5 -3.20 1.54 2.00
CA ARG A 5 -4.23 2.46 2.51
C ARG A 5 -4.13 2.61 4.03
N ARG A 6 -3.99 1.49 4.75
CA ARG A 6 -3.85 1.49 6.21
C ARG A 6 -2.60 2.22 6.67
N LEU A 7 -1.49 2.09 5.94
CA LEU A 7 -0.26 2.84 6.23
C LEU A 7 -0.42 4.34 5.96
N THR A 8 -1.14 4.73 4.91
CA THR A 8 -1.46 6.16 4.68
C THR A 8 -2.27 6.73 5.84
N ILE A 9 -3.33 6.03 6.27
CA ILE A 9 -4.16 6.48 7.39
C ILE A 9 -3.33 6.58 8.68
N LEU A 10 -2.51 5.58 8.97
CA LEU A 10 -1.63 5.59 10.15
C LEU A 10 -0.63 6.76 10.12
N ALA A 11 -0.10 7.10 8.95
CA ALA A 11 0.79 8.24 8.80
C ALA A 11 0.06 9.58 8.99
N ASP A 12 -1.18 9.71 8.49
CA ASP A 12 -2.00 10.91 8.68
C ASP A 12 -2.37 11.10 10.17
N GLU A 13 -2.79 10.04 10.85
CA GLU A 13 -3.08 10.06 12.30
C GLU A 13 -1.83 10.46 13.11
N GLY A 14 -0.70 9.83 12.81
CA GLY A 14 0.55 10.08 13.51
C GLY A 14 1.15 11.46 13.29
N GLU A 15 0.93 12.07 12.13
CA GLU A 15 1.34 13.45 11.85
C GLU A 15 0.51 14.45 12.68
N VAL A 16 -0.80 14.19 12.84
CA VAL A 16 -1.69 15.02 13.68
C VAL A 16 -1.30 14.94 15.15
N ASP A 17 -0.95 13.75 15.63
CA ASP A 17 -0.61 13.49 17.03
C ASP A 17 0.89 13.73 17.35
N SER A 18 1.67 14.22 16.38
CA SER A 18 3.10 14.38 16.51
C SER A 18 3.49 15.43 17.56
N MET A 19 4.29 15.02 18.55
CA MET A 19 4.71 15.89 19.66
C MET A 19 6.07 16.55 19.43
N ASP A 20 6.87 16.04 18.50
CA ASP A 20 8.20 16.54 18.18
C ASP A 20 8.61 16.23 16.73
N ASP A 21 9.80 16.70 16.36
CA ASP A 21 10.37 16.47 15.03
C ASP A 21 10.65 14.99 14.77
N GLY A 22 10.95 14.21 15.82
CA GLY A 22 11.24 12.77 15.72
C GLY A 22 9.99 11.95 15.34
N CYS A 23 8.86 12.23 15.98
CA CYS A 23 7.56 11.66 15.65
C CYS A 23 7.17 12.01 14.20
N SER A 24 7.38 13.25 13.78
CA SER A 24 7.08 13.72 12.43
C SER A 24 7.92 12.98 11.38
N VAL A 25 9.22 12.80 11.63
CA VAL A 25 10.10 12.01 10.75
C VAL A 25 9.64 10.55 10.68
N LEU A 26 9.27 9.94 11.81
CA LEU A 26 8.81 8.56 11.86
C LEU A 26 7.57 8.35 10.98
N TYR A 27 6.56 9.20 11.11
CA TYR A 27 5.33 9.08 10.31
C TYR A 27 5.54 9.48 8.84
N GLY A 28 6.52 10.35 8.55
CA GLY A 28 7.01 10.58 7.20
C GLY A 28 7.56 9.29 6.54
N VAL A 29 8.31 8.48 7.29
CA VAL A 29 8.79 7.17 6.80
C VAL A 29 7.63 6.20 6.56
N VAL A 30 6.64 6.16 7.45
CA VAL A 30 5.43 5.34 7.26
C VAL A 30 4.69 5.75 5.97
N ARG A 31 4.58 7.05 5.72
CA ARG A 31 3.97 7.61 4.51
C ARG A 31 4.72 7.21 3.24
N ASP A 32 6.05 7.30 3.22
CA ASP A 32 6.88 6.85 2.08
C ASP A 32 6.68 5.37 1.77
N CYS A 33 6.72 4.52 2.81
CA CYS A 33 6.46 3.09 2.68
C CYS A 33 5.08 2.81 2.06
N ALA A 34 4.04 3.53 2.47
CA ALA A 34 2.69 3.38 1.92
C ALA A 34 2.67 3.60 0.39
N TYR A 35 3.29 4.70 -0.07
CA TYR A 35 3.34 5.03 -1.50
C TYR A 35 4.15 4.01 -2.30
N ARG A 36 5.30 3.59 -1.78
CA ARG A 36 6.16 2.59 -2.44
C ARG A 36 5.45 1.24 -2.58
N ILE A 37 4.81 0.76 -1.52
CA ILE A 37 4.04 -0.49 -1.55
C ILE A 37 2.91 -0.40 -2.57
N LYS A 38 2.17 0.72 -2.59
CA LYS A 38 1.09 0.93 -3.57
C LYS A 38 1.63 0.86 -4.99
N GLY A 39 2.67 1.65 -5.30
CA GLY A 39 3.26 1.69 -6.63
C GLY A 39 3.79 0.34 -7.08
N GLN A 40 4.50 -0.39 -6.21
CA GLN A 40 5.02 -1.73 -6.52
C GLN A 40 3.89 -2.73 -6.74
N ALA A 41 2.85 -2.72 -5.92
CA ALA A 41 1.70 -3.61 -6.09
C ALA A 41 0.92 -3.33 -7.38
N GLU A 42 0.81 -2.06 -7.79
CA GLU A 42 0.17 -1.67 -9.06
C GLU A 42 1.01 -2.14 -10.25
N GLN A 43 2.32 -1.93 -10.20
CA GLN A 43 3.24 -2.43 -11.23
C GLN A 43 3.23 -3.96 -11.34
N GLU A 44 3.19 -4.66 -10.20
CA GLU A 44 3.06 -6.11 -10.14
C GLU A 44 1.78 -6.60 -10.81
N LYS A 45 0.65 -5.95 -10.48
CA LYS A 45 -0.65 -6.24 -11.07
C LYS A 45 -0.63 -6.08 -12.58
N GLU A 46 -0.10 -4.96 -13.09
CA GLU A 46 -0.01 -4.74 -14.54
C GLU A 46 0.94 -5.74 -15.21
N ARG A 47 2.04 -6.12 -14.55
CA ARG A 47 2.94 -7.18 -15.06
C ARG A 47 2.26 -8.55 -15.11
N HIS A 48 1.44 -8.88 -14.13
CA HIS A 48 0.67 -10.13 -14.14
C HIS A 48 -0.42 -10.13 -15.22
N LYS A 49 -1.10 -8.99 -15.42
CA LYS A 49 -2.08 -8.83 -16.51
C LYS A 49 -1.43 -8.97 -17.88
N SER A 50 -0.29 -8.32 -18.11
CA SER A 50 0.41 -8.41 -19.41
C SER A 50 0.92 -9.83 -19.72
N LYS A 51 1.18 -10.64 -18.69
CA LYS A 51 1.53 -12.06 -18.82
C LYS A 51 0.32 -12.99 -18.89
N GLY A 52 -0.91 -12.49 -18.73
CA GLY A 52 -2.13 -13.31 -18.67
C GLY A 52 -2.25 -14.18 -17.41
N ILE A 53 -1.45 -13.92 -16.38
CA ILE A 53 -1.42 -14.68 -15.11
C ILE A 53 -2.34 -14.04 -14.06
N TRP A 54 -2.89 -12.85 -14.35
CA TRP A 54 -3.81 -12.18 -13.44
C TRP A 54 -5.17 -12.88 -13.42
N THR A 55 -5.33 -13.86 -12.54
CA THR A 55 -6.64 -14.37 -12.14
C THR A 55 -7.26 -13.34 -11.21
N SER A 56 -8.23 -12.56 -11.70
CA SER A 56 -9.22 -11.97 -10.79
C SER A 56 -9.76 -13.13 -9.97
N GLY A 57 -9.73 -13.05 -8.64
CA GLY A 57 -10.10 -14.15 -7.74
C GLY A 57 -11.59 -14.49 -7.77
N GLU A 58 -12.16 -14.77 -8.94
CA GLU A 58 -13.54 -15.22 -9.17
C GLU A 58 -13.62 -16.49 -10.04
N ASP A 59 -12.51 -17.02 -10.55
CA ASP A 59 -12.49 -18.29 -11.32
C ASP A 59 -11.88 -19.45 -10.53
N MET A 60 -12.43 -19.74 -9.35
CA MET A 60 -12.12 -20.98 -8.62
C MET A 60 -13.37 -21.68 -8.08
N ASN A 61 -14.47 -21.66 -8.83
CA ASN A 61 -15.60 -22.54 -8.59
C ASN A 61 -16.22 -23.07 -9.89
N THR A 62 -15.49 -23.92 -10.62
CA THR A 62 -16.11 -24.89 -11.54
C THR A 62 -15.21 -26.12 -11.70
N VAL A 63 -15.35 -27.08 -10.79
CA VAL A 63 -15.32 -28.52 -11.09
C VAL A 63 -16.40 -29.17 -10.24
#